data_AF-A0A7W1FXD1-F1
#
_entry.id   AF-A0A7W1FXD1-F1
#
_cell.length_a   1.000
_cell.length_b   1.000
_cell.length_c   1.000
_cell.angle_alpha   90.00
_cell.angle_beta   90.00
_cell.angle_gamma   90.00
#
_symmetry.space_group_name_H-M   'P 1'
#
loop_
_entity.id
_entity.type
_entity.pdbx_description
1 polymer ?
#
loop_
_entity_poly.entity_id
_entity_poly.type
_entity_poly.pdbx_seq_one_letter_code
_entity_poly.pdbx_strand_id
1 'polypeptide(L)'
;MCGIAMIRLLKPLDYYIKKYNTPLYGINKLYLLMEKQHNRGQDGAGIAHIKFDVAPGTRYINRSRAVGSLAIKEIFAKINSRFEEIYKKNPECLTNSSWLKKNVPYTGELFLGHLRYGTYGGNNIENCHPFLRQNNWMTRNLVVAGNFNLTNVDELFNQLVELGQHPKEKADTVTVMEKIGHFLDEENERLFKRFKKEGHSNEAISNLIGEHLDVQKILKDASKKWDGGYAVTGLFGHGDA
;
A
#
# COMPACT_ATOMS: atom_id res chain seq x y z
N MET A 1 11.47 -6.92 -16.61
CA MET A 1 11.31 -7.19 -15.16
C MET A 1 10.74 -5.94 -14.54
N CYS A 2 9.55 -6.03 -13.94
CA CYS A 2 8.80 -4.95 -13.28
C CYS A 2 9.65 -4.07 -12.34
N GLY A 3 9.21 -2.82 -12.13
CA GLY A 3 9.86 -1.85 -11.24
C GLY A 3 9.08 -1.65 -9.93
N ILE A 4 9.80 -1.39 -8.83
CA ILE A 4 9.23 -1.09 -7.50
C ILE A 4 9.87 0.20 -6.98
N ALA A 5 9.06 1.11 -6.43
CA ALA A 5 9.52 2.32 -5.77
C ALA A 5 8.77 2.54 -4.47
N MET A 6 9.47 2.70 -3.35
CA MET A 6 8.87 2.98 -2.05
C MET A 6 9.50 4.24 -1.45
N ILE A 7 8.67 5.09 -0.84
CA ILE A 7 9.11 6.29 -0.14
C ILE A 7 8.40 6.36 1.20
N ARG A 8 9.18 6.52 2.28
CA ARG A 8 8.69 6.90 3.61
C ARG A 8 9.27 8.26 3.97
N LEU A 9 8.40 9.24 4.19
CA LEU A 9 8.76 10.54 4.75
C LEU A 9 9.01 10.37 6.25
N LEU A 10 10.20 10.76 6.71
CA LEU A 10 10.63 10.62 8.11
C LEU A 10 10.21 11.79 9.00
N LYS A 11 9.52 12.78 8.43
CA LYS A 11 8.95 13.93 9.12
C LYS A 11 7.49 14.09 8.70
N PRO A 12 6.66 14.78 9.51
CA PRO A 12 5.29 15.08 9.11
C PRO A 12 5.23 15.88 7.81
N LEU A 13 4.12 15.77 7.06
CA LEU A 13 3.90 16.52 5.81
C LEU A 13 4.18 18.03 5.95
N ASP A 14 3.84 18.61 7.11
CA ASP A 14 4.06 20.02 7.45
C ASP A 14 5.53 20.46 7.29
N TYR A 15 6.48 19.61 7.70
CA TYR A 15 7.91 19.88 7.55
C TYR A 15 8.30 20.05 6.09
N TYR A 16 7.79 19.17 5.22
CA TYR A 16 8.11 19.19 3.79
C TYR A 16 7.45 20.38 3.08
N ILE A 17 6.23 20.74 3.47
CA ILE A 17 5.56 21.96 2.97
C ILE A 17 6.41 23.19 3.31
N LYS A 18 6.83 23.35 4.57
CA LYS A 18 7.64 24.50 5.01
C LYS A 18 9.02 24.52 4.36
N LYS A 19 9.67 23.36 4.22
CA LYS A 19 11.03 23.26 3.69
C LYS A 19 11.11 23.42 2.17
N TYR A 20 10.14 22.88 1.44
CA TYR A 20 10.19 22.82 -0.04
C TYR A 20 9.10 23.67 -0.71
N ASN A 21 8.29 24.39 0.07
CA ASN A 21 7.17 25.19 -0.40
C ASN A 21 6.18 24.40 -1.29
N THR A 22 5.98 23.12 -1.00
CA THR A 22 5.06 22.26 -1.75
C THR A 22 4.56 21.08 -0.92
N PRO A 23 3.25 20.75 -0.99
CA PRO A 23 2.72 19.53 -0.40
C PRO A 23 3.01 18.27 -1.23
N LEU A 24 3.55 18.43 -2.45
CA LEU A 24 3.76 17.35 -3.40
C LEU A 24 5.12 16.67 -3.29
N TYR A 25 5.93 16.98 -2.27
CA TYR A 25 7.30 16.47 -2.18
C TYR A 25 7.40 14.94 -2.33
N GLY A 26 6.61 14.18 -1.55
CA GLY A 26 6.62 12.71 -1.61
C GLY A 26 6.16 12.19 -2.98
N ILE A 27 5.09 12.75 -3.53
CA ILE A 27 4.54 12.38 -4.84
C ILE A 27 5.53 12.68 -5.97
N ASN A 28 6.17 13.84 -5.96
CA ASN A 28 7.16 14.21 -6.96
C ASN A 28 8.39 13.29 -6.90
N LYS A 29 8.83 12.90 -5.71
CA LYS A 29 9.91 11.92 -5.57
C LYS A 29 9.50 10.54 -6.06
N LEU A 30 8.26 10.10 -5.79
CA LEU A 30 7.75 8.83 -6.28
C LEU A 30 7.71 8.80 -7.81
N TYR A 31 7.19 9.89 -8.42
CA TYR A 31 7.16 10.06 -9.87
C TYR A 31 8.55 9.86 -10.48
N LEU A 32 9.56 10.58 -9.98
CA LEU A 32 10.92 10.49 -10.49
C LEU A 32 11.53 9.08 -10.35
N LEU A 33 11.26 8.38 -9.24
CA LEU A 33 11.74 7.00 -9.05
C LEU A 33 11.06 6.00 -9.99
N MET A 34 9.77 6.21 -10.28
CA MET A 34 9.04 5.39 -11.24
C MET A 34 9.51 5.67 -12.68
N GLU A 35 9.65 6.93 -13.08
CA GLU A 35 10.17 7.29 -14.41
C GLU A 35 11.59 6.76 -14.63
N LYS A 36 12.47 6.81 -13.62
CA LYS A 36 13.82 6.20 -13.69
C LYS A 36 13.77 4.70 -13.99
N GLN A 37 12.68 4.03 -13.63
CA GLN A 37 12.45 2.61 -13.86
C GLN A 37 11.48 2.35 -15.03
N HIS A 38 11.10 3.34 -15.84
CA HIS A 38 10.08 3.18 -16.89
C HIS A 38 10.37 2.00 -17.85
N ASN A 39 11.63 1.78 -18.21
CA ASN A 39 12.04 0.67 -19.08
C ASN A 39 11.93 -0.73 -18.42
N ARG A 40 11.58 -0.80 -17.13
CA ARG A 40 11.35 -2.05 -16.39
C ARG A 40 9.89 -2.53 -16.47
N GLY A 41 8.94 -1.66 -16.81
CA GLY A 41 7.54 -2.04 -17.00
C GLY A 41 6.75 -0.97 -17.75
N GLN A 42 6.14 -1.37 -18.87
CA GLN A 42 5.44 -0.47 -19.81
C GLN A 42 3.98 -0.89 -20.05
N ASP A 43 3.54 -2.00 -19.46
CA ASP A 43 2.19 -2.52 -19.67
C ASP A 43 1.19 -1.91 -18.71
N GLY A 44 1.66 -1.36 -17.59
CA GLY A 44 0.82 -0.63 -16.65
C GLY A 44 1.61 -0.16 -15.44
N ALA A 45 0.95 0.60 -14.59
CA ALA A 45 1.53 1.10 -13.37
C ALA A 45 0.45 1.25 -12.29
N GLY A 46 0.89 1.34 -11.05
CA GLY A 46 0.03 1.77 -9.98
C GLY A 46 0.81 2.33 -8.81
N ILE A 47 0.11 3.10 -8.00
CA ILE A 47 0.62 3.64 -6.76
C ILE A 47 -0.40 3.45 -5.63
N ALA A 48 0.12 3.33 -4.42
CA ALA A 48 -0.62 3.39 -3.17
C ALA A 48 0.03 4.40 -2.23
N HIS A 49 -0.78 4.91 -1.31
CA HIS A 49 -0.39 5.94 -0.37
C HIS A 49 -1.13 5.78 0.96
N ILE A 50 -0.41 5.98 2.08
CA ILE A 50 -0.94 5.94 3.45
C ILE A 50 -0.66 7.27 4.15
N LYS A 51 -1.71 7.85 4.74
CA LYS A 51 -1.63 8.98 5.67
C LYS A 51 -1.50 8.48 7.09
N PHE A 52 -0.55 9.02 7.84
CA PHE A 52 -0.44 8.76 9.28
C PHE A 52 -1.38 9.66 10.09
N ASP A 53 -1.68 9.28 11.33
CA ASP A 53 -2.31 10.13 12.35
C ASP A 53 -3.57 10.86 11.87
N VAL A 54 -4.44 10.18 11.12
CA VAL A 54 -5.73 10.75 10.71
C VAL A 54 -6.84 10.36 11.69
N ALA A 55 -7.81 11.26 11.87
CA ALA A 55 -8.99 10.95 12.67
C ALA A 55 -9.89 9.90 11.99
N PRO A 56 -10.59 9.05 12.78
CA PRO A 56 -11.63 8.17 12.27
C PRO A 56 -12.65 8.91 11.38
N GLY A 57 -13.14 8.22 10.35
CA GLY A 57 -13.98 8.83 9.31
C GLY A 57 -13.20 9.53 8.19
N THR A 58 -11.87 9.62 8.29
CA THR A 58 -11.01 10.14 7.22
C THR A 58 -10.41 9.02 6.40
N ARG A 59 -10.49 9.11 5.06
CA ARG A 59 -9.81 8.17 4.17
C ARG A 59 -8.28 8.36 4.24
N TYR A 60 -7.57 7.31 4.62
CA TYR A 60 -6.11 7.34 4.81
C TYR A 60 -5.32 6.52 3.79
N ILE A 61 -5.92 5.46 3.20
CA ILE A 61 -5.33 4.72 2.08
C ILE A 61 -5.91 5.20 0.74
N ASN A 62 -5.03 5.57 -0.18
CA ASN A 62 -5.38 5.86 -1.57
C ASN A 62 -4.62 4.92 -2.50
N ARG A 63 -5.26 4.54 -3.61
CA ARG A 63 -4.67 3.70 -4.66
C ARG A 63 -5.13 4.18 -6.02
N SER A 64 -4.21 4.29 -6.99
CA SER A 64 -4.50 4.56 -8.39
C SER A 64 -3.71 3.60 -9.27
N ARG A 65 -4.32 3.10 -10.33
CA ARG A 65 -3.73 2.17 -11.30
C ARG A 65 -4.13 2.61 -12.70
N ALA A 66 -3.27 2.36 -13.66
CA ALA A 66 -3.53 2.59 -15.08
C ALA A 66 -2.80 1.53 -15.91
N VAL A 67 -3.30 1.30 -17.13
CA VAL A 67 -2.75 0.33 -18.08
C VAL A 67 -2.10 1.07 -19.26
N GLY A 68 -1.18 0.40 -19.93
CA GLY A 68 -0.46 0.91 -21.10
C GLY A 68 0.77 1.74 -20.74
N SER A 69 1.49 2.13 -21.80
CA SER A 69 2.78 2.82 -21.71
C SER A 69 2.69 4.22 -21.08
N LEU A 70 1.50 4.82 -21.09
CA LEU A 70 1.25 6.14 -20.49
C LEU A 70 0.76 6.07 -19.03
N ALA A 71 0.70 4.88 -18.43
CA ALA A 71 0.11 4.67 -17.10
C ALA A 71 0.71 5.57 -16.00
N ILE A 72 2.04 5.75 -16.00
CA ILE A 72 2.70 6.67 -15.05
C ILE A 72 2.13 8.09 -15.25
N LYS A 73 2.21 8.61 -16.47
CA LYS A 73 1.74 9.96 -16.81
C LYS A 73 0.27 10.16 -16.44
N GLU A 74 -0.60 9.19 -16.74
CA GLU A 74 -2.03 9.25 -16.41
C GLU A 74 -2.29 9.33 -14.91
N ILE A 75 -1.62 8.48 -14.13
CA ILE A 75 -1.75 8.46 -12.67
C ILE A 75 -1.35 9.81 -12.08
N PHE A 76 -0.17 10.32 -12.44
CA PHE A 76 0.34 11.55 -11.86
C PHE A 76 -0.40 12.79 -12.38
N ALA A 77 -0.87 12.81 -13.63
CA ALA A 77 -1.73 13.88 -14.14
C ALA A 77 -3.05 13.96 -13.37
N LYS A 78 -3.69 12.81 -13.07
CA LYS A 78 -4.92 12.74 -12.26
C LYS A 78 -4.71 13.22 -10.82
N ILE A 79 -3.52 13.04 -10.26
CA ILE A 79 -3.18 13.53 -8.93
C ILE A 79 -2.98 15.04 -9.00
N ASN A 80 -2.12 15.50 -9.90
CA ASN A 80 -1.76 16.92 -10.04
C ASN A 80 -2.97 17.80 -10.35
N SER A 81 -3.91 17.34 -11.19
CA SER A 81 -5.12 18.12 -11.52
C SER A 81 -5.94 18.52 -10.29
N ARG A 82 -5.95 17.69 -9.23
CA ARG A 82 -6.61 18.03 -7.96
C ARG A 82 -5.91 19.18 -7.23
N PHE A 83 -4.59 19.18 -7.23
CA PHE A 83 -3.81 20.25 -6.61
C PHE A 83 -3.87 21.54 -7.42
N GLU A 84 -3.92 21.44 -8.75
CA GLU A 84 -4.15 22.60 -9.63
C GLU A 84 -5.52 23.23 -9.40
N GLU A 85 -6.57 22.42 -9.19
CA GLU A 85 -7.90 22.93 -8.85
C GLU A 85 -7.89 23.67 -7.51
N ILE A 86 -7.21 23.12 -6.49
CA ILE A 86 -7.07 23.79 -5.19
C ILE A 86 -6.26 25.08 -5.34
N TYR A 87 -5.17 25.07 -6.09
CA TYR A 87 -4.36 26.26 -6.35
C TYR A 87 -5.18 27.40 -6.96
N LYS A 88 -6.08 27.08 -7.90
CA LYS A 88 -6.95 28.07 -8.55
C LYS A 88 -8.05 28.61 -7.64
N LYS A 89 -8.62 27.76 -6.77
CA LYS A 89 -9.78 28.11 -5.94
C LYS A 89 -9.37 28.69 -4.58
N ASN A 90 -8.51 27.99 -3.86
CA ASN A 90 -8.14 28.23 -2.46
C ASN A 90 -6.63 27.94 -2.24
N PRO A 91 -5.70 28.76 -2.78
CA PRO A 91 -4.26 28.49 -2.75
C PRO A 91 -3.68 28.37 -1.32
N GLU A 92 -4.24 29.08 -0.34
CA GLU A 92 -3.86 29.02 1.07
C GLU A 92 -3.96 27.61 1.66
N CYS A 93 -4.91 26.80 1.16
CA CYS A 93 -5.09 25.41 1.59
C CYS A 93 -3.86 24.53 1.29
N LEU A 94 -3.04 24.87 0.28
CA LEU A 94 -1.85 24.10 -0.10
C LEU A 94 -0.72 24.19 0.92
N THR A 95 -0.77 25.17 1.81
CA THR A 95 0.18 25.31 2.91
C THR A 95 -0.33 24.72 4.23
N ASN A 96 -1.62 24.37 4.29
CA ASN A 96 -2.26 23.81 5.49
C ASN A 96 -2.22 22.28 5.47
N SER A 97 -1.20 21.71 6.11
CA SER A 97 -0.99 20.25 6.20
C SER A 97 -2.20 19.50 6.75
N SER A 98 -2.82 19.98 7.83
CA SER A 98 -4.01 19.35 8.43
C SER A 98 -5.20 19.32 7.48
N TRP A 99 -5.48 20.44 6.80
CA TRP A 99 -6.55 20.53 5.80
C TRP A 99 -6.28 19.58 4.63
N LEU A 100 -5.03 19.53 4.15
CA LEU A 100 -4.62 18.64 3.07
C LEU A 100 -4.81 17.16 3.44
N LYS A 101 -4.35 16.73 4.63
CA LYS A 101 -4.52 15.34 5.09
C LYS A 101 -5.99 14.96 5.22
N LYS A 102 -6.86 15.90 5.61
CA LYS A 102 -8.30 15.66 5.74
C LYS A 102 -9.02 15.58 4.40
N ASN A 103 -8.69 16.46 3.45
CA ASN A 103 -9.55 16.70 2.28
C ASN A 103 -8.98 16.19 0.95
N VAL A 104 -7.66 15.99 0.86
CA VAL A 104 -6.99 15.74 -0.42
C VAL A 104 -6.35 14.35 -0.40
N PRO A 105 -6.58 13.48 -1.40
CA PRO A 105 -5.84 12.23 -1.53
C PRO A 105 -4.34 12.47 -1.75
N TYR A 106 -3.50 11.47 -1.46
CA TYR A 106 -2.05 11.52 -1.74
C TYR A 106 -1.24 12.57 -0.94
N THR A 107 -1.81 13.06 0.16
CA THR A 107 -1.16 13.99 1.11
C THR A 107 -0.81 13.27 2.42
N GLY A 108 0.33 12.60 2.45
CA GLY A 108 0.75 11.80 3.59
C GLY A 108 2.18 11.32 3.42
N GLU A 109 2.54 10.27 4.13
CA GLU A 109 3.92 10.02 4.49
C GLU A 109 4.51 8.77 3.83
N LEU A 110 3.69 7.82 3.43
CA LEU A 110 4.14 6.52 2.95
C LEU A 110 3.56 6.23 1.57
N PHE A 111 4.44 5.93 0.63
CA PHE A 111 4.11 5.77 -0.78
C PHE A 111 4.74 4.50 -1.33
N LEU A 112 3.98 3.81 -2.18
CA LEU A 112 4.43 2.64 -2.92
C LEU A 112 4.01 2.79 -4.38
N GLY A 113 4.95 2.59 -5.30
CA GLY A 113 4.74 2.55 -6.74
C GLY A 113 5.23 1.24 -7.32
N HIS A 114 4.52 0.74 -8.33
CA HIS A 114 4.89 -0.46 -9.08
C HIS A 114 4.69 -0.22 -10.58
N LEU A 115 5.62 -0.74 -11.36
CA LEU A 115 5.58 -0.76 -12.83
C LEU A 115 5.45 -2.18 -13.29
N ARG A 116 4.40 -2.46 -14.06
CA ARG A 116 4.08 -3.79 -14.54
C ARG A 116 4.71 -4.03 -15.92
N TYR A 117 5.38 -5.15 -16.03
CA TYR A 117 5.71 -5.82 -17.28
C TYR A 117 4.90 -7.11 -17.33
N GLY A 118 3.84 -7.13 -18.14
CA GLY A 118 2.90 -8.23 -18.24
C GLY A 118 3.47 -9.36 -19.09
N THR A 119 3.74 -10.50 -18.47
CA THR A 119 4.10 -11.74 -19.17
C THR A 119 2.89 -12.68 -19.32
N TYR A 120 1.98 -12.68 -18.35
CA TYR A 120 0.76 -13.50 -18.30
C TYR A 120 -0.44 -12.70 -17.75
N GLY A 121 -1.68 -13.15 -18.04
CA GLY A 121 -2.93 -12.58 -17.52
C GLY A 121 -3.53 -11.41 -18.32
N GLY A 122 -2.90 -11.02 -19.44
CA GLY A 122 -3.36 -9.90 -20.27
C GLY A 122 -3.06 -8.52 -19.68
N ASN A 123 -3.37 -7.47 -20.45
CA ASN A 123 -3.18 -6.09 -20.02
C ASN A 123 -4.48 -5.50 -19.44
N ASN A 124 -4.80 -5.89 -18.20
CA ASN A 124 -5.95 -5.39 -17.48
C ASN A 124 -5.52 -4.63 -16.21
N ILE A 125 -6.39 -3.74 -15.72
CA ILE A 125 -6.14 -2.95 -14.52
C ILE A 125 -6.08 -3.83 -13.26
N GLU A 126 -6.75 -4.98 -13.25
CA GLU A 126 -6.80 -5.87 -12.10
C GLU A 126 -5.46 -6.55 -11.79
N ASN A 127 -4.64 -6.76 -12.82
CA ASN A 127 -3.28 -7.27 -12.71
C ASN A 127 -2.26 -6.19 -12.35
N CYS A 128 -2.65 -4.90 -12.36
CA CYS A 128 -1.75 -3.83 -11.95
C CYS A 128 -1.66 -3.77 -10.42
N HIS A 129 -0.42 -3.72 -9.92
CA HIS A 129 -0.12 -3.54 -8.52
C HIS A 129 -0.11 -2.04 -8.18
N PRO A 130 -0.20 -1.63 -6.90
CA PRO A 130 -0.37 -2.48 -5.71
C PRO A 130 -1.77 -3.10 -5.57
N PHE A 131 -1.84 -4.29 -4.98
CA PHE A 131 -3.08 -4.87 -4.48
C PHE A 131 -3.41 -4.30 -3.10
N LEU A 132 -4.70 -4.28 -2.76
CA LEU A 132 -5.21 -3.69 -1.54
C LEU A 132 -6.23 -4.64 -0.92
N ARG A 133 -5.93 -5.10 0.29
CA ARG A 133 -6.83 -5.80 1.19
C ARG A 133 -7.33 -4.81 2.25
N GLN A 134 -8.64 -4.63 2.33
CA GLN A 134 -9.25 -3.63 3.21
C GLN A 134 -9.93 -4.25 4.43
N ASN A 135 -9.83 -3.55 5.56
CA ASN A 135 -10.50 -3.87 6.81
C ASN A 135 -10.85 -2.58 7.57
N ASN A 136 -11.86 -2.60 8.44
CA ASN A 136 -12.18 -1.45 9.29
C ASN A 136 -11.12 -1.23 10.39
N TRP A 137 -10.33 -2.25 10.72
CA TRP A 137 -9.19 -2.14 11.62
C TRP A 137 -7.96 -1.73 10.81
N MET A 138 -7.37 -0.58 11.13
CA MET A 138 -6.21 -0.06 10.39
C MET A 138 -5.07 -1.09 10.32
N THR A 139 -4.79 -1.76 11.43
CA THR A 139 -3.77 -2.80 11.59
C THR A 139 -4.02 -4.10 10.82
N ARG A 140 -5.19 -4.26 10.17
CA ARG A 140 -5.52 -5.40 9.30
C ARG A 140 -5.58 -5.04 7.81
N ASN A 141 -5.40 -3.76 7.47
CA ASN A 141 -5.28 -3.34 6.08
C ASN A 141 -3.89 -3.66 5.56
N LEU A 142 -3.82 -4.12 4.31
CA LEU A 142 -2.57 -4.52 3.67
C LEU A 142 -2.57 -4.05 2.22
N VAL A 143 -1.48 -3.40 1.82
CA VAL A 143 -1.13 -3.10 0.43
C VAL A 143 0.04 -3.98 0.05
N VAL A 144 0.01 -4.64 -1.11
CA VAL A 144 1.12 -5.46 -1.59
C VAL A 144 1.46 -5.12 -3.03
N ALA A 145 2.75 -4.97 -3.32
CA ALA A 145 3.30 -5.02 -4.66
C ALA A 145 4.49 -5.96 -4.68
N GLY A 146 4.87 -6.43 -5.85
CA GLY A 146 5.92 -7.42 -5.94
C GLY A 146 6.07 -7.98 -7.34
N ASN A 147 7.18 -8.68 -7.50
CA ASN A 147 7.54 -9.43 -8.67
C ASN A 147 7.62 -10.88 -8.23
N PHE A 148 6.80 -11.73 -8.84
CA PHE A 148 6.65 -13.13 -8.46
C PHE A 148 6.92 -14.01 -9.65
N ASN A 149 7.62 -15.10 -9.39
CA ASN A 149 7.75 -16.26 -10.28
C ASN A 149 7.70 -17.49 -9.38
N LEU A 150 6.53 -17.74 -8.79
CA LEU A 150 6.35 -18.85 -7.87
C LEU A 150 6.11 -20.14 -8.64
N THR A 151 6.78 -21.22 -8.24
CA THR A 151 6.72 -22.53 -8.91
C THR A 151 5.62 -23.42 -8.35
N ASN A 152 5.10 -23.12 -7.16
CA ASN A 152 4.14 -23.95 -6.43
C ASN A 152 2.81 -23.23 -6.11
N VAL A 153 2.36 -22.33 -7.00
CA VAL A 153 1.13 -21.52 -6.84
C VAL A 153 -0.11 -22.37 -6.55
N ASP A 154 -0.20 -23.53 -7.20
CA ASP A 154 -1.29 -24.49 -7.03
C ASP A 154 -1.38 -25.03 -5.61
N GLU A 155 -0.24 -25.39 -5.01
CA GLU A 155 -0.16 -25.84 -3.63
C GLU A 155 -0.54 -24.71 -2.66
N LEU A 156 0.01 -23.51 -2.89
CA LEU A 156 -0.26 -22.35 -2.05
C LEU A 156 -1.74 -21.95 -2.09
N PHE A 157 -2.38 -22.03 -3.26
CA PHE A 157 -3.81 -21.78 -3.42
C PHE A 157 -4.64 -22.81 -2.63
N ASN A 158 -4.33 -24.10 -2.77
CA ASN A 158 -5.04 -25.16 -2.07
C ASN A 158 -4.93 -25.02 -0.55
N GLN A 159 -3.79 -24.56 -0.03
CA GLN A 159 -3.65 -24.27 1.40
C GLN A 159 -4.58 -23.16 1.88
N LEU A 160 -4.85 -22.13 1.06
CA LEU A 160 -5.83 -21.11 1.42
C LEU A 160 -7.24 -21.71 1.48
N VAL A 161 -7.58 -22.58 0.54
CA VAL A 161 -8.87 -23.30 0.53
C VAL A 161 -9.01 -24.22 1.74
N GLU A 162 -7.96 -24.96 2.10
CA GLU A 162 -7.93 -25.82 3.31
C GLU A 162 -8.10 -25.01 4.61
N LEU A 163 -7.61 -23.76 4.63
CA LEU A 163 -7.84 -22.81 5.71
C LEU A 163 -9.27 -22.23 5.73
N GLY A 164 -10.13 -22.63 4.78
CA GLY A 164 -11.50 -22.15 4.64
C GLY A 164 -11.63 -20.81 3.93
N GLN A 165 -10.57 -20.32 3.28
CA GLN A 165 -10.65 -19.09 2.48
C GLN A 165 -11.21 -19.36 1.08
N HIS A 166 -11.69 -18.29 0.44
CA HIS A 166 -12.19 -18.33 -0.94
C HIS A 166 -11.42 -17.31 -1.80
N PRO A 167 -10.19 -17.63 -2.24
CA PRO A 167 -9.40 -16.69 -3.04
C PRO A 167 -10.08 -16.46 -4.39
N LYS A 168 -10.23 -15.19 -4.77
CA LYS A 168 -10.95 -14.78 -6.00
C LYS A 168 -10.32 -15.26 -7.31
N GLU A 169 -9.03 -15.59 -7.27
CA GLU A 169 -8.24 -15.93 -8.45
C GLU A 169 -7.04 -16.78 -8.04
N LYS A 170 -6.67 -17.72 -8.91
CA LYS A 170 -5.49 -18.57 -8.76
C LYS A 170 -4.28 -17.88 -9.42
N ALA A 171 -3.78 -16.83 -8.77
CA ALA A 171 -2.65 -16.04 -9.23
C ALA A 171 -1.66 -15.76 -8.09
N ASP A 172 -0.35 -15.75 -8.38
CA ASP A 172 0.75 -15.60 -7.41
C ASP A 172 0.48 -14.47 -6.41
N THR A 173 0.22 -13.26 -6.93
CA THR A 173 0.04 -12.07 -6.10
C THR A 173 -1.20 -12.17 -5.20
N VAL A 174 -2.28 -12.80 -5.67
CA VAL A 174 -3.49 -13.01 -4.85
C VAL A 174 -3.19 -13.98 -3.73
N THR A 175 -2.60 -15.12 -4.05
CA THR A 175 -2.24 -16.14 -3.06
C THR A 175 -1.26 -15.60 -2.02
N VAL A 176 -0.25 -14.83 -2.44
CA VAL A 176 0.71 -14.16 -1.55
C VAL A 176 0.02 -13.15 -0.64
N MET A 177 -0.81 -12.25 -1.20
CA MET A 177 -1.50 -11.23 -0.41
C MET A 177 -2.43 -11.85 0.62
N GLU A 178 -3.21 -12.86 0.26
CA GLU A 178 -4.12 -13.53 1.18
C GLU A 178 -3.37 -14.34 2.26
N LYS A 179 -2.21 -14.92 1.92
CA LYS A 179 -1.38 -15.61 2.92
C LYS A 179 -0.77 -14.64 3.93
N ILE A 180 -0.26 -13.49 3.48
CA ILE A 180 0.20 -12.42 4.40
C ILE A 180 -1.00 -11.91 5.22
N GLY A 181 -2.15 -11.70 4.57
CA GLY A 181 -3.38 -11.24 5.23
C GLY A 181 -3.87 -12.20 6.32
N HIS A 182 -3.74 -13.51 6.12
CA HIS A 182 -4.07 -14.52 7.11
C HIS A 182 -3.25 -14.37 8.39
N PHE A 183 -1.92 -14.36 8.26
CA PHE A 183 -1.03 -14.23 9.43
C PHE A 183 -1.11 -12.84 10.06
N LEU A 184 -1.40 -11.80 9.28
CA LEU A 184 -1.70 -10.47 9.80
C LEU A 184 -2.92 -10.49 10.71
N ASP A 185 -4.00 -11.17 10.29
CA ASP A 185 -5.22 -11.30 11.10
C ASP A 185 -4.99 -12.13 12.36
N GLU A 186 -4.24 -13.24 12.28
CA GLU A 186 -3.88 -14.05 13.45
C GLU A 186 -3.06 -13.26 14.48
N GLU A 187 -2.06 -12.52 14.02
CA GLU A 187 -1.21 -11.70 14.90
C GLU A 187 -1.99 -10.55 15.54
N ASN A 188 -2.88 -9.91 14.78
CA ASN A 188 -3.83 -8.93 15.31
C ASN A 188 -4.72 -9.53 16.41
N GLU A 189 -5.27 -10.72 16.18
CA GLU A 189 -6.15 -11.39 17.13
C GLU A 189 -5.40 -11.79 18.41
N ARG A 190 -4.17 -12.29 18.26
CA ARG A 190 -3.27 -12.61 19.38
C ARG A 190 -3.02 -11.38 20.28
N LEU A 191 -2.64 -10.26 19.66
CA LEU A 191 -2.37 -9.00 20.37
C LEU A 191 -3.66 -8.43 20.98
N PHE A 192 -4.79 -8.49 20.27
CA PHE A 192 -6.08 -8.07 20.80
C PHE A 192 -6.45 -8.83 22.07
N LYS A 193 -6.41 -10.17 22.06
CA LYS A 193 -6.71 -11.00 23.24
C LYS A 193 -5.79 -10.70 24.41
N ARG A 194 -4.49 -10.51 24.13
CA ARG A 194 -3.50 -10.14 25.14
C ARG A 194 -3.86 -8.81 25.82
N PHE A 195 -3.97 -7.73 25.06
CA PHE A 195 -4.22 -6.40 25.63
C PHE A 195 -5.62 -6.27 26.23
N LYS A 196 -6.59 -7.04 25.72
CA LYS A 196 -7.91 -7.13 26.34
C LYS A 196 -7.86 -7.75 27.73
N LYS A 197 -7.07 -8.80 27.92
CA LYS A 197 -6.84 -9.44 29.24
C LYS A 197 -6.10 -8.51 30.20
N GLU A 198 -5.22 -7.65 29.68
CA GLU A 198 -4.51 -6.63 30.45
C GLU A 198 -5.42 -5.42 30.84
N GLY A 199 -6.66 -5.38 30.35
CA GLY A 199 -7.67 -4.40 30.77
C GLY A 199 -7.80 -3.16 29.90
N HIS A 200 -7.13 -3.13 28.73
CA HIS A 200 -7.20 -1.98 27.82
C HIS A 200 -8.58 -1.85 27.13
N SER A 201 -8.97 -0.60 26.82
CA SER A 201 -10.14 -0.30 25.99
C SER A 201 -9.89 -0.71 24.53
N ASN A 202 -10.95 -0.99 23.76
CA ASN A 202 -10.80 -1.40 22.36
C ASN A 202 -10.09 -0.33 21.51
N GLU A 203 -10.31 0.96 21.82
CA GLU A 203 -9.62 2.08 21.17
C GLU A 203 -8.11 2.04 21.44
N ALA A 204 -7.72 1.91 22.71
CA ALA A 204 -6.30 1.82 23.08
C ALA A 204 -5.63 0.57 22.51
N ILE A 205 -6.35 -0.57 22.47
CA ILE A 205 -5.83 -1.82 21.90
C ILE A 205 -5.47 -1.64 20.43
N SER A 206 -6.26 -0.89 19.64
CA SER A 206 -5.95 -0.67 18.22
C SER A 206 -4.59 0.02 18.03
N ASN A 207 -4.23 0.97 18.89
CA ASN A 207 -2.92 1.63 18.85
C ASN A 207 -1.80 0.69 19.29
N LEU A 208 -2.02 -0.04 20.41
CA LEU A 208 -1.06 -1.01 20.93
C LEU A 208 -0.77 -2.14 19.94
N ILE A 209 -1.77 -2.61 19.18
CA ILE A 209 -1.54 -3.58 18.11
C ILE A 209 -0.58 -3.01 17.08
N GLY A 210 -0.76 -1.77 16.64
CA GLY A 210 0.13 -1.14 15.66
C GLY A 210 1.57 -1.00 16.16
N GLU A 211 1.77 -0.70 17.45
CA GLU A 211 3.09 -0.57 18.08
C GLU A 211 3.80 -1.91 18.30
N HIS A 212 3.04 -3.00 18.46
CA HIS A 212 3.56 -4.32 18.82
C HIS A 212 3.43 -5.37 17.71
N LEU A 213 3.01 -4.97 16.51
CA LEU A 213 2.84 -5.89 15.39
C LEU A 213 4.21 -6.43 14.93
N ASP A 214 4.38 -7.76 14.97
CA ASP A 214 5.61 -8.39 14.50
C ASP A 214 5.52 -8.69 12.99
N VAL A 215 5.86 -7.68 12.19
CA VAL A 215 5.90 -7.78 10.72
C VAL A 215 6.86 -8.88 10.26
N GLN A 216 8.00 -9.05 10.93
CA GLN A 216 8.99 -10.06 10.55
C GLN A 216 8.43 -11.47 10.71
N LYS A 217 7.76 -11.75 11.83
CA LYS A 217 7.08 -13.03 12.07
C LYS A 217 5.98 -13.27 11.04
N ILE A 218 5.11 -12.28 10.79
CA ILE A 218 4.03 -12.38 9.78
C ILE A 218 4.62 -12.77 8.41
N LEU A 219 5.66 -12.09 7.97
CA LEU A 219 6.28 -12.36 6.67
C LEU A 219 6.96 -13.72 6.63
N LYS A 220 7.67 -14.12 7.69
CA LYS A 220 8.33 -15.43 7.80
C LYS A 220 7.33 -16.59 7.74
N ASP A 221 6.20 -16.46 8.44
CA ASP A 221 5.15 -17.46 8.46
C ASP A 221 4.42 -17.51 7.10
N ALA A 222 4.16 -16.34 6.51
CA ALA A 222 3.53 -16.24 5.19
C ALA A 222 4.37 -16.83 4.06
N SER A 223 5.69 -16.63 4.09
CA SER A 223 6.60 -17.03 3.02
C SER A 223 7.20 -18.43 3.17
N LYS A 224 6.90 -19.14 4.28
CA LYS A 224 7.54 -20.42 4.62
C LYS A 224 7.50 -21.48 3.52
N LYS A 225 6.45 -21.46 2.70
CA LYS A 225 6.23 -22.43 1.62
C LYS A 225 6.34 -21.82 0.22
N TRP A 226 6.76 -20.57 0.08
CA TRP A 226 6.96 -19.99 -1.24
C TRP A 226 8.17 -20.66 -1.89
N ASP A 227 7.99 -21.21 -3.08
CA ASP A 227 9.05 -21.73 -3.91
C ASP A 227 9.19 -20.91 -5.19
N GLY A 228 10.42 -20.69 -5.65
CA GLY A 228 10.75 -19.83 -6.78
C GLY A 228 11.34 -18.46 -6.41
N GLY A 229 11.26 -17.53 -7.37
CA GLY A 229 11.90 -16.21 -7.25
C GLY A 229 10.89 -15.11 -6.96
N TYR A 230 11.15 -14.26 -5.97
CA TYR A 230 10.26 -13.16 -5.65
C TYR A 230 10.98 -11.95 -5.05
N ALA A 231 10.38 -10.77 -5.24
CA ALA A 231 10.69 -9.55 -4.51
C ALA A 231 9.36 -8.88 -4.14
N VAL A 232 9.11 -8.69 -2.85
CA VAL A 232 7.82 -8.20 -2.33
C VAL A 232 8.05 -6.95 -1.51
N THR A 233 7.12 -6.02 -1.61
CA THR A 233 7.02 -4.85 -0.74
C THR A 233 5.56 -4.66 -0.37
N GLY A 234 5.29 -4.16 0.83
CA GLY A 234 3.93 -3.95 1.27
C GLY A 234 3.84 -2.78 2.22
N LEU A 235 2.62 -2.29 2.41
CA LEU A 235 2.30 -1.28 3.40
C LEU A 235 1.18 -1.83 4.29
N PHE A 236 1.38 -1.84 5.59
CA PHE A 236 0.32 -2.11 6.56
C PHE A 236 -0.43 -0.80 6.85
N GLY A 237 -1.74 -0.89 7.13
CA GLY A 237 -2.59 0.29 7.28
C GLY A 237 -2.16 1.24 8.40
N HIS A 238 -1.54 0.75 9.47
CA HIS A 238 -1.04 1.61 10.55
C HIS A 238 0.30 2.29 10.23
N GLY A 239 0.90 2.02 9.07
CA GLY A 239 2.07 2.75 8.57
C GLY A 239 3.40 1.99 8.61
N ASP A 240 3.39 0.70 8.96
CA ASP A 240 4.53 -0.17 8.73
C ASP A 240 4.69 -0.54 7.25
N ALA A 241 5.93 -0.80 6.83
CA ALA A 241 6.29 -1.09 5.45
C ALA A 241 7.55 -1.94 5.37
#